data_AF-A0A418ZRD5-F1
#
_entry.id   AF-A0A418ZRD5-F1
#
_cell.length_a   1.000
_cell.length_b   1.000
_cell.length_c   1.000
_cell.angle_alpha   90.00
_cell.angle_beta   90.00
_cell.angle_gamma   90.00
#
_symmetry.space_group_name_H-M   'P 1'
#
loop_
_entity.id
_entity.type
_entity.pdbx_description
1 polymer ?
#
loop_
_entity_poly.entity_id
_entity_poly.type
_entity_poly.pdbx_seq_one_letter_code
_entity_poly.pdbx_strand_id
1 'polypeptide(L)'
;MAAEDLAAVIVPRADAHQGEYVADADARLAWLTGFTGSAGFAIITMDRAGVFIDGRYRVQVRDQIDLRHMQPVPWPETRPSAWLREVLPQGGRVGFDPWLHTRREIEGMEEALADSA
;
A
#
# COMPACT_ATOMS: atom_id res chain seq x y z
N MET A 1 0.80 8.33 12.31
CA MET A 1 -0.02 7.13 12.61
C MET A 1 -0.45 7.10 14.07
N ALA A 2 0.46 6.89 15.03
CA ALA A 2 0.09 6.85 16.46
C ALA A 2 -0.68 8.09 16.97
N ALA A 3 -0.26 9.30 16.59
CA ALA A 3 -0.94 10.54 16.98
C ALA A 3 -2.38 10.67 16.46
N GLU A 4 -2.70 10.01 15.34
CA GLU A 4 -4.01 10.04 14.67
C GLU A 4 -4.83 8.77 14.92
N ASP A 5 -4.33 7.87 15.79
CA ASP A 5 -4.93 6.57 16.06
C ASP A 5 -5.15 5.73 14.77
N LEU A 6 -4.11 5.68 13.93
CA LEU A 6 -4.08 4.85 12.73
C LEU A 6 -3.25 3.59 12.96
N ALA A 7 -3.82 2.44 12.60
CA ALA A 7 -3.16 1.13 12.64
C ALA A 7 -2.37 0.83 11.36
N ALA A 8 -2.79 1.39 10.22
CA ALA A 8 -2.08 1.30 8.96
C ALA A 8 -2.25 2.54 8.09
N VAL A 9 -1.38 2.71 7.09
CA VAL A 9 -1.53 3.69 6.00
C VAL A 9 -1.26 3.06 4.65
N ILE A 10 -2.03 3.45 3.65
CA ILE A 10 -1.86 3.04 2.24
C ILE A 10 -1.14 4.14 1.48
N VAL A 11 -0.09 3.78 0.74
CA VAL A 11 0.73 4.70 -0.05
C VAL A 11 0.81 4.20 -1.50
N PRO A 12 0.01 4.74 -2.43
CA PRO A 12 0.00 4.31 -3.81
C PRO A 12 1.16 4.91 -4.61
N ARG A 13 1.47 4.31 -5.76
CA ARG A 13 2.22 4.98 -6.83
C ARG A 13 1.25 5.86 -7.63
N ALA A 14 0.89 7.02 -7.10
CA ALA A 14 -0.03 7.95 -7.75
C ALA A 14 0.27 9.41 -7.36
N ASP A 15 -0.15 10.33 -8.23
CA ASP A 15 -0.29 11.75 -7.95
C ASP A 15 -1.79 12.11 -7.84
N ALA A 16 -2.06 13.41 -7.60
CA ALA A 16 -3.43 13.93 -7.48
C ALA A 16 -4.26 13.83 -8.78
N HIS A 17 -3.64 13.46 -9.91
CA HIS A 17 -4.26 13.42 -11.23
C HIS A 17 -4.42 12.00 -11.76
N GLN A 18 -4.01 10.98 -11.00
CA GLN A 18 -4.03 9.58 -11.43
C GLN A 18 -3.24 9.36 -12.73
N GLY A 19 -2.15 10.13 -12.91
CA GLY A 19 -1.31 10.08 -14.10
C GLY A 19 -0.51 8.79 -14.20
N GLU A 20 -0.21 8.37 -15.44
CA GLU A 20 0.70 7.25 -15.70
C GLU A 20 2.14 7.55 -15.27
N TYR A 21 2.54 8.82 -15.32
CA TYR A 21 3.84 9.29 -14.86
C TYR A 21 3.65 10.17 -13.63
N VAL A 22 4.36 9.83 -12.57
CA VAL A 22 4.37 10.61 -11.32
C VAL A 22 5.68 11.37 -11.28
N ALA A 23 5.60 12.68 -11.09
CA ALA A 23 6.79 13.52 -10.94
C ALA A 23 7.58 13.10 -9.69
N ASP A 24 8.91 13.32 -9.68
CA ASP A 24 9.77 12.92 -8.57
C ASP A 24 9.31 13.48 -7.21
N ALA A 25 8.76 14.71 -7.21
CA ALA A 25 8.21 15.34 -6.01
C ALA A 25 6.97 14.61 -5.43
N ASP A 26 6.23 13.87 -6.26
CA ASP A 26 5.05 13.09 -5.87
C ASP A 26 5.31 11.59 -5.78
N ALA A 27 6.54 11.13 -6.03
CA ALA A 27 6.94 9.72 -6.03
C ALA A 27 7.04 9.12 -4.61
N ARG A 28 5.98 9.27 -3.81
CA ARG A 28 5.91 8.90 -2.38
C ARG A 28 6.22 7.43 -2.12
N LEU A 29 5.74 6.51 -2.97
CA LEU A 29 6.05 5.08 -2.85
C LEU A 29 7.56 4.82 -2.99
N ALA A 30 8.20 5.44 -3.97
CA ALA A 30 9.63 5.29 -4.20
C ALA A 30 10.45 5.91 -3.08
N TRP A 31 10.08 7.11 -2.63
CA TRP A 31 10.70 7.76 -1.48
C TRP A 31 10.61 6.89 -0.20
N LEU A 32 9.46 6.28 0.05
CA LEU A 32 9.21 5.49 1.25
C LEU A 32 9.92 4.12 1.23
N THR A 33 9.93 3.45 0.08
CA THR A 33 10.28 2.01 0.00
C THR A 33 11.55 1.72 -0.80
N GLY A 34 12.01 2.67 -1.62
CA GLY A 34 13.03 2.45 -2.66
C GLY A 34 12.50 1.82 -3.96
N PHE A 35 11.26 1.33 -3.98
CA PHE A 35 10.67 0.70 -5.17
C PHE A 35 10.28 1.72 -6.25
N THR A 36 10.85 1.59 -7.45
CA THR A 36 10.66 2.52 -8.57
C THR A 36 9.82 1.95 -9.72
N GLY A 37 9.11 0.84 -9.51
CA GLY A 37 8.23 0.28 -10.53
C GLY A 37 7.07 1.22 -10.89
N SER A 38 6.55 1.09 -12.11
CA SER A 38 5.47 1.97 -12.59
C SER A 38 4.10 1.68 -11.96
N ALA A 39 3.94 0.50 -11.35
CA ALA A 39 2.70 0.09 -10.69
C ALA A 39 3.00 -0.61 -9.36
N GLY A 40 2.19 -0.28 -8.36
CA GLY A 40 2.28 -0.85 -7.02
C GLY A 40 1.80 0.15 -5.97
N PHE A 41 1.73 -0.33 -4.73
CA PHE A 41 1.41 0.46 -3.55
C PHE A 41 2.03 -0.20 -2.32
N ALA A 42 2.17 0.55 -1.24
CA ALA A 42 2.59 0.02 0.05
C ALA A 42 1.44 0.10 1.05
N ILE A 43 1.40 -0.85 1.98
CA ILE A 43 0.63 -0.76 3.21
C ILE A 43 1.60 -0.86 4.38
N ILE A 44 1.65 0.17 5.20
CA ILE A 44 2.52 0.25 6.37
C ILE A 44 1.66 0.16 7.62
N THR A 45 1.92 -0.83 8.49
CA THR A 45 1.36 -0.93 9.84
C THR A 45 2.39 -0.46 10.86
N MET A 46 2.06 -0.55 12.15
CA MET A 46 3.00 -0.22 13.23
C MET A 46 4.19 -1.19 13.32
N ASP A 47 4.04 -2.41 12.81
CA ASP A 47 4.96 -3.53 13.00
C ASP A 47 5.35 -4.27 11.71
N ARG A 48 4.62 -4.05 10.61
CA ARG A 48 4.81 -4.71 9.31
C ARG A 48 4.68 -3.71 8.16
N ALA A 49 5.33 -4.02 7.04
CA ALA A 49 5.19 -3.24 5.82
C ALA A 49 5.13 -4.17 4.61
N GLY A 50 4.08 -4.04 3.81
CA GLY A 50 3.89 -4.78 2.56
C GLY A 50 4.03 -3.86 1.35
N VAL A 51 4.83 -4.26 0.35
CA VAL A 51 4.93 -3.59 -0.95
C VAL A 51 4.27 -4.47 -2.01
N PHE A 52 3.09 -4.07 -2.44
CA PHE A 52 2.22 -4.81 -3.35
C PHE A 52 2.58 -4.50 -4.80
N ILE A 53 2.85 -5.55 -5.56
CA ILE A 53 3.35 -5.45 -6.93
C ILE A 53 2.74 -6.50 -7.83
N ASP A 54 2.61 -6.20 -9.12
CA ASP A 54 2.20 -7.18 -10.12
C ASP A 54 3.37 -8.05 -10.62
N GLY A 55 3.04 -9.05 -11.43
CA GLY A 55 4.00 -10.03 -11.97
C GLY A 55 5.22 -9.42 -12.67
N ARG A 56 5.10 -8.22 -13.26
CA ARG A 56 6.18 -7.53 -13.97
C ARG A 56 7.31 -7.11 -13.03
N TYR A 57 7.01 -6.89 -11.75
CA TYR A 57 7.91 -6.25 -10.80
C TYR A 57 8.45 -7.17 -9.71
N ARG A 58 8.15 -8.48 -9.76
CA ARG A 58 8.53 -9.45 -8.71
C ARG A 58 10.04 -9.58 -8.48
N VAL A 59 10.85 -9.43 -9.52
CA VAL A 59 12.31 -9.42 -9.40
C VAL A 59 12.77 -8.06 -8.89
N GLN A 60 12.35 -6.99 -9.58
CA GLN A 60 12.74 -5.61 -9.26
C GLN A 60 12.48 -5.22 -7.81
N VAL A 61 11.32 -5.58 -7.25
CA VAL A 61 10.96 -5.24 -5.87
C VAL A 61 11.95 -5.83 -4.85
N ARG A 62 12.47 -7.03 -5.11
CA ARG A 62 13.40 -7.74 -4.20
C ARG A 62 14.78 -7.10 -4.18
N ASP A 63 15.16 -6.45 -5.28
CA ASP A 63 16.44 -5.77 -5.42
C ASP A 63 16.40 -4.33 -4.90
N GLN A 64 15.20 -3.73 -4.80
CA GLN A 64 15.03 -2.30 -4.50
C GLN A 64 14.58 -1.98 -3.08
N ILE A 65 13.85 -2.88 -2.41
CA ILE A 65 13.36 -2.62 -1.04
C ILE A 65 14.25 -3.29 0.00
N ASP A 66 14.25 -2.77 1.24
CA ASP A 66 14.91 -3.43 2.37
C ASP A 66 14.05 -4.58 2.92
N LEU A 67 14.39 -5.81 2.52
CA LEU A 67 13.68 -7.03 2.91
C LEU A 67 13.70 -7.34 4.42
N ARG A 68 14.51 -6.64 5.21
CA ARG A 68 14.48 -6.76 6.68
C ARG A 68 13.30 -6.02 7.30
N HIS A 69 12.78 -5.02 6.60
CA HIS A 69 11.72 -4.14 7.08
C HIS A 69 10.43 -4.26 6.25
N MET A 70 10.54 -4.69 5.00
CA MET A 70 9.41 -4.73 4.06
C MET A 70 9.29 -6.09 3.36
N GLN A 71 8.04 -6.51 3.17
CA GLN A 71 7.69 -7.73 2.47
C GLN A 71 7.17 -7.41 1.07
N PRO A 72 7.74 -7.98 -0.01
CA PRO A 72 7.10 -7.98 -1.31
C PRO A 72 5.83 -8.83 -1.27
N VAL A 73 4.70 -8.27 -1.69
CA VAL A 73 3.39 -8.94 -1.70
C VAL A 73 2.91 -9.11 -3.16
N PRO A 74 2.70 -10.35 -3.64
CA PRO A 74 2.19 -10.59 -4.98
C PRO A 74 0.74 -10.12 -5.12
N TRP A 75 0.51 -9.10 -5.92
CA TRP A 75 -0.80 -8.58 -6.27
C TRP A 75 -1.11 -8.92 -7.74
N PRO A 76 -2.34 -9.33 -8.11
CA PRO A 76 -3.55 -9.37 -7.29
C PRO A 76 -3.80 -10.70 -6.56
N GLU A 77 -2.84 -11.64 -6.53
CA GLU A 77 -3.04 -12.95 -5.87
C GLU A 77 -3.30 -12.80 -4.37
N THR A 78 -2.58 -11.90 -3.70
CA THR A 78 -2.87 -11.45 -2.34
C THR A 78 -3.56 -10.09 -2.40
N ARG A 79 -4.84 -10.07 -2.01
CA ARG A 79 -5.61 -8.82 -1.96
C ARG A 79 -5.22 -7.97 -0.74
N PRO A 80 -5.24 -6.63 -0.85
CA PRO A 80 -5.00 -5.71 0.27
C PRO A 80 -5.81 -6.05 1.52
N SER A 81 -7.12 -6.30 1.35
CA SER A 81 -8.03 -6.60 2.45
C SER A 81 -7.70 -7.91 3.14
N ALA A 82 -7.31 -8.94 2.39
CA ALA A 82 -6.90 -10.22 2.96
C ALA A 82 -5.59 -10.07 3.76
N TRP A 83 -4.63 -9.34 3.22
CA TRP A 83 -3.36 -9.06 3.92
C TRP A 83 -3.59 -8.21 5.18
N LEU A 84 -4.41 -7.16 5.10
CA LEU A 84 -4.78 -6.32 6.25
C LEU A 84 -5.44 -7.14 7.37
N ARG A 85 -6.34 -8.07 7.05
CA ARG A 85 -6.95 -8.97 8.04
C ARG A 85 -5.92 -9.89 8.72
N GLU A 86 -4.88 -10.30 8.00
CA GLU A 86 -3.78 -11.10 8.57
C GLU A 86 -2.94 -10.27 9.54
N VAL A 87 -2.55 -9.05 9.12
CA VAL A 87 -1.61 -8.22 9.90
C VAL A 87 -2.28 -7.40 11.00
N LEU A 88 -3.58 -7.14 10.88
CA LEU A 88 -4.41 -6.46 11.88
C LEU A 88 -5.57 -7.38 12.30
N PRO A 89 -5.30 -8.49 13.01
CA PRO A 89 -6.34 -9.47 13.37
C PRO A 89 -7.38 -8.92 14.35
N GLN A 90 -7.05 -7.84 15.07
CA GLN A 90 -7.94 -7.12 15.98
C GLN A 90 -8.54 -5.86 15.35
N GLY A 91 -8.44 -5.73 14.01
CA GLY A 91 -8.89 -4.56 13.30
C GLY A 91 -8.00 -3.34 13.52
N GLY A 92 -8.55 -2.18 13.17
CA GLY A 92 -7.89 -0.89 13.32
C GLY A 92 -8.20 0.07 12.19
N ARG A 93 -7.88 1.36 12.40
CA ARG A 93 -8.15 2.42 11.42
C ARG A 93 -7.05 2.46 10.37
N VAL A 94 -7.42 2.27 9.11
CA VAL A 94 -6.51 2.36 7.96
C VAL A 94 -6.65 3.75 7.35
N GLY A 95 -5.56 4.51 7.36
CA GLY A 95 -5.49 5.83 6.73
C GLY A 95 -5.08 5.75 5.26
N PHE A 96 -5.46 6.77 4.50
CA PHE A 96 -5.03 6.98 3.12
C PHE A 96 -5.06 8.48 2.81
N ASP A 97 -4.34 8.90 1.77
CA ASP A 97 -4.42 10.28 1.27
C ASP A 97 -5.58 10.41 0.26
N PRO A 98 -6.63 11.21 0.54
CA PRO A 98 -7.80 11.30 -0.33
C PRO A 98 -7.50 11.88 -1.72
N TRP A 99 -6.36 12.54 -1.92
CA TRP A 99 -5.96 13.02 -3.25
C TRP A 99 -5.37 11.92 -4.13
N LEU A 100 -4.92 10.81 -3.54
CA LEU A 100 -4.14 9.79 -4.26
C LEU A 100 -4.94 8.54 -4.60
N HIS A 101 -6.16 8.43 -4.08
CA HIS A 101 -7.05 7.29 -4.28
C HIS A 101 -8.35 7.69 -4.96
N THR A 102 -8.86 6.81 -5.82
CA THR A 102 -10.20 7.01 -6.39
C THR A 102 -11.27 6.59 -5.39
N ARG A 103 -12.43 7.25 -5.43
CA ARG A 103 -13.59 6.87 -4.60
C ARG A 103 -13.94 5.39 -4.72
N ARG A 104 -13.96 4.87 -5.95
CA ARG A 104 -14.27 3.46 -6.25
C ARG A 104 -13.29 2.48 -5.61
N GLU A 105 -12.01 2.83 -5.56
CA GLU A 105 -10.98 1.99 -4.91
C GLU A 105 -11.22 1.90 -3.41
N ILE A 106 -11.50 3.03 -2.76
CA ILE A 106 -11.76 3.08 -1.31
C ILE A 106 -13.06 2.35 -0.97
N GLU A 107 -14.15 2.59 -1.71
CA GLU A 107 -15.43 1.87 -1.49
C GLU A 107 -15.24 0.35 -1.60
N GLY A 108 -14.51 -0.12 -2.61
CA GLY A 108 -14.22 -1.55 -2.75
C GLY A 108 -13.37 -2.12 -1.60
N MET A 109 -12.48 -1.30 -1.02
CA MET A 109 -11.67 -1.69 0.13
C MET A 109 -12.51 -1.72 1.41
N GLU A 110 -13.38 -0.74 1.62
CA GLU A 110 -14.34 -0.70 2.73
C GLU A 110 -15.27 -1.92 2.70
N GLU A 111 -15.88 -2.21 1.54
CA GLU A 111 -16.74 -3.39 1.35
C GLU A 111 -15.99 -4.69 1.66
N ALA A 112 -14.75 -4.83 1.18
CA ALA A 112 -13.94 -6.02 1.42
C ALA A 112 -13.50 -6.18 2.89
N LEU A 113 -13.56 -5.10 3.67
CA LEU A 113 -13.17 -5.06 5.08
C LEU A 113 -14.38 -4.97 6.03
N ALA A 114 -15.62 -4.92 5.54
CA ALA A 114 -16.81 -4.70 6.36
C ALA A 114 -16.96 -5.68 7.55
N ASP A 115 -16.61 -6.96 7.37
CA ASP A 115 -16.65 -7.99 8.42
C ASP A 115 -15.29 -8.17 9.13
N SER A 116 -14.49 -7.12 9.24
CA SER A 116 -13.23 -7.15 10.01
C SER A 116 -13.52 -6.75 11.46
N ALA A 117 -12.67 -7.21 12.38
CA ALA A 117 -12.77 -6.92 13.82
C ALA A 117 -12.74 -5.42 14.13
#